data_AF-A0A351GIE1-F1
#
_entry.id   AF-A0A351GIE1-F1
#
_cell.length_a   1.000
_cell.length_b   1.000
_cell.length_c   1.000
_cell.angle_alpha   90.00
_cell.angle_beta   90.00
_cell.angle_gamma   90.00
#
_symmetry.space_group_name_H-M   'P 1'
#
loop_
_entity.id
_entity.type
_entity.pdbx_description
1 polymer ?
#
loop_
_entity_poly.entity_id
_entity_poly.type
_entity_poly.pdbx_seq_one_letter_code
_entity_poly.pdbx_strand_id
1 'polypeptide(L)'
;MIDKSILLDDKKFTVGIFDDSDKLLHAVGTLKKKGVKIFDCYTPFPVHHLDKALGYERTNITIGAFLCGMLGSLTGFTLAYSMNVVDWPMIIGGKPQDISVFTSFIPVIFELTILFTAFGMVILFFARSRMIHGIKEDLLSRRQTDDHMVIAIDNAESQDLSNSEIQSLLTSEGAIEVDGARESFNTSLTDEENLVQKLMTQ
;
A
#
# COMPACT_ATOMS: atom_id res chain seq x y z
N MET A 1 -13.93 -4.44 -0.62
CA MET A 1 -14.05 -3.69 0.65
C MET A 1 -12.94 -2.66 0.66
N ILE A 2 -13.16 -1.53 -0.04
CA ILE A 2 -12.19 -0.44 -0.13
C ILE A 2 -12.28 0.34 1.18
N ASP A 3 -11.15 0.50 1.84
CA ASP A 3 -11.06 1.23 3.08
C ASP A 3 -11.22 2.73 2.80
N LYS A 4 -12.37 3.30 3.17
CA LYS A 4 -12.65 4.72 2.97
C LYS A 4 -11.73 5.62 3.80
N SER A 5 -11.06 5.06 4.80
CA SER A 5 -10.08 5.80 5.61
C SER A 5 -8.87 6.28 4.81
N ILE A 6 -8.60 5.72 3.62
CA ILE A 6 -7.46 6.09 2.77
C ILE A 6 -7.76 7.35 1.93
N LEU A 7 -9.02 7.77 1.83
CA LEU A 7 -9.41 8.87 0.93
C LEU A 7 -9.15 10.23 1.57
N LEU A 8 -8.50 11.10 0.80
CA LEU A 8 -8.28 12.50 1.14
C LEU A 8 -9.45 13.41 0.70
N ASP A 9 -10.39 12.88 -0.10
CA ASP A 9 -11.57 13.60 -0.62
C ASP A 9 -12.31 14.39 0.47
N ASP A 10 -12.53 15.69 0.22
CA ASP A 10 -13.26 16.66 1.07
C ASP A 10 -12.69 16.91 2.48
N LYS A 11 -11.43 16.51 2.75
CA LYS A 11 -10.76 16.73 4.04
C LYS A 11 -9.70 17.82 3.97
N LYS A 12 -9.57 18.54 5.08
CA LYS A 12 -8.50 19.53 5.30
C LYS A 12 -7.45 18.93 6.21
N PHE A 13 -6.21 18.96 5.77
CA PHE A 13 -5.07 18.42 6.49
C PHE A 13 -4.17 19.54 6.99
N THR A 14 -3.68 19.40 8.22
CA THR A 14 -2.46 20.10 8.63
C THR A 14 -1.28 19.28 8.10
N VAL A 15 -0.42 19.93 7.33
CA VAL A 15 0.67 19.29 6.59
C VAL A 15 2.01 19.85 7.05
N GLY A 16 2.96 18.96 7.35
CA GLY A 16 4.36 19.32 7.63
C GLY A 16 5.27 18.68 6.60
N ILE A 17 6.14 19.48 5.98
CA ILE A 17 7.07 19.05 4.92
C ILE A 17 8.50 19.02 5.46
N PHE A 18 9.21 17.92 5.21
CA PHE A 18 10.57 17.65 5.69
C PHE A 18 11.51 17.28 4.53
N ASP A 19 12.78 17.65 4.64
CA ASP A 19 13.89 17.27 3.74
C ASP A 19 14.61 16.00 4.18
N ASP A 20 14.59 15.71 5.48
CA ASP A 20 15.41 14.67 6.10
C ASP A 20 14.53 13.63 6.82
N SER A 21 14.80 12.35 6.56
CA SER A 21 14.05 11.22 7.10
C SER A 21 14.21 11.10 8.61
N ASP A 22 15.37 11.48 9.16
CA ASP A 22 15.63 11.39 10.59
C ASP A 22 14.83 12.44 11.37
N LYS A 23 14.73 13.66 10.83
CA LYS A 23 13.87 14.72 11.39
C LYS A 23 12.41 14.31 11.36
N LEU A 24 11.95 13.72 10.25
CA LEU A 24 10.60 13.20 10.12
C LEU A 24 10.31 12.12 11.17
N LEU A 25 11.21 11.15 11.34
CA LEU A 25 11.03 10.08 12.31
C LEU A 25 10.97 10.61 13.75
N HIS A 26 11.82 11.59 14.09
CA HIS A 26 11.79 12.27 15.38
C HIS A 26 10.47 13.03 15.58
N ALA A 27 10.03 13.79 14.58
CA ALA A 27 8.78 14.54 14.60
C ALA A 27 7.56 13.63 14.82
N VAL A 28 7.46 12.51 14.09
CA VAL A 28 6.40 11.50 14.26
C VAL A 28 6.40 10.95 15.69
N GLY A 29 7.59 10.66 16.24
CA GLY A 29 7.73 10.22 17.63
C GLY A 29 7.23 11.24 18.65
N THR A 30 7.57 12.52 18.48
CA THR A 30 7.09 13.60 19.37
C THR A 30 5.58 13.81 19.23
N LEU A 31 5.06 13.86 18.01
CA LEU A 31 3.63 14.02 17.73
C LEU A 31 2.79 12.93 18.40
N LYS A 32 3.23 11.67 18.27
CA LYS A 32 2.56 10.53 18.90
C LYS A 32 2.61 10.58 20.43
N LYS A 33 3.75 10.99 21.02
CA LYS A 33 3.87 11.18 22.48
C LYS A 33 2.92 12.25 23.01
N LYS A 34 2.62 13.26 22.19
CA LYS A 34 1.69 14.34 22.51
C LYS A 34 0.22 14.02 22.19
N GLY A 35 -0.08 12.78 21.80
CA GLY A 35 -1.46 12.35 21.52
C GLY A 35 -2.01 12.80 20.17
N VAL A 36 -1.17 13.37 19.29
CA VAL A 36 -1.61 13.76 17.94
C VAL A 36 -1.79 12.51 17.09
N LYS A 37 -2.98 12.37 16.53
CA LYS A 37 -3.29 11.30 15.58
C LYS A 37 -2.87 11.71 14.19
N ILE A 38 -1.81 11.06 13.71
CA ILE A 38 -1.29 11.25 12.36
C ILE A 38 -2.13 10.41 11.41
N PHE A 39 -2.56 11.00 10.29
CA PHE A 39 -3.33 10.29 9.28
C PHE A 39 -2.43 9.36 8.47
N ASP A 40 -1.42 9.93 7.81
CA ASP A 40 -0.42 9.18 7.04
C ASP A 40 0.86 10.01 6.85
N CYS A 41 1.94 9.35 6.45
CA CYS A 41 3.21 9.98 6.06
C CYS A 41 3.57 9.56 4.63
N TYR A 42 3.60 10.52 3.72
CA TYR A 42 3.99 10.31 2.33
C TYR A 42 5.50 10.49 2.18
N THR A 43 6.18 9.46 1.70
CA THR A 43 7.64 9.44 1.55
C THR A 43 8.01 8.91 0.17
N PRO A 44 9.04 9.48 -0.50
CA PRO A 44 9.45 9.04 -1.84
C PRO A 44 10.18 7.69 -1.82
N PHE A 45 10.74 7.32 -0.67
CA PHE A 45 11.45 6.06 -0.44
C PHE A 45 11.05 5.46 0.92
N PRO A 46 11.23 4.15 1.12
CA PRO A 46 10.88 3.51 2.39
C PRO A 46 11.80 3.98 3.52
N VAL A 47 11.25 4.73 4.47
CA VAL A 47 11.93 5.12 5.71
C VAL A 47 11.83 3.98 6.72
N HIS A 48 12.97 3.43 7.13
CA HIS A 48 13.00 2.36 8.13
C HIS A 48 12.44 2.85 9.47
N HIS A 49 11.69 1.99 10.17
CA HIS A 49 11.07 2.26 11.48
C HIS A 49 9.92 3.26 11.51
N LEU A 50 9.57 3.89 10.38
CA LEU A 50 8.41 4.76 10.28
C LEU A 50 7.10 4.00 10.52
N ASP A 51 7.03 2.75 10.04
CA ASP A 51 5.92 1.82 10.27
C ASP A 51 5.63 1.58 11.76
N LYS A 52 6.69 1.34 12.53
CA LYS A 52 6.61 1.14 13.99
C LYS A 52 6.31 2.44 14.72
N ALA A 53 6.85 3.56 14.25
CA ALA A 53 6.60 4.87 14.82
C ALA A 53 5.12 5.26 14.67
N LEU A 54 4.54 5.09 13.48
CA LEU A 54 3.12 5.31 13.22
C LEU A 54 2.26 4.27 13.96
N GLY A 55 2.74 3.03 14.08
CA GLY A 55 2.06 1.97 14.81
C GLY A 55 1.06 1.21 13.97
N TYR A 56 1.37 1.02 12.68
CA TYR A 56 0.54 0.21 11.80
C TYR A 56 0.53 -1.26 12.22
N GLU A 57 -0.63 -1.88 12.10
CA GLU A 57 -0.76 -3.33 12.26
C GLU A 57 -0.13 -4.06 11.07
N ARG A 58 0.31 -5.31 11.30
CA ARG A 58 0.87 -6.13 10.22
C ARG A 58 -0.19 -6.45 9.17
N THR A 59 0.20 -6.34 7.91
CA THR A 59 -0.69 -6.63 6.78
C THR A 59 -1.01 -8.13 6.67
N ASN A 60 -2.28 -8.46 6.45
CA ASN A 60 -2.77 -9.85 6.29
C ASN A 60 -2.55 -10.45 4.88
N ILE A 61 -1.67 -9.85 4.07
CA ILE A 61 -1.44 -10.27 2.68
C ILE A 61 -0.84 -11.70 2.63
N THR A 62 -0.08 -12.11 3.64
CA THR A 62 0.49 -13.47 3.74
C THR A 62 -0.58 -14.57 3.76
N ILE A 63 -1.73 -14.32 4.40
CA ILE A 63 -2.84 -15.27 4.43
C ILE A 63 -3.44 -15.39 3.02
N GLY A 64 -3.57 -14.27 2.30
CA GLY A 64 -3.96 -14.26 0.90
C GLY A 64 -3.03 -15.10 0.03
N ALA A 65 -1.71 -14.94 0.19
CA ALA A 65 -0.71 -15.74 -0.52
C ALA A 65 -0.92 -17.25 -0.31
N PHE A 66 -1.13 -17.66 0.94
CA PHE A 66 -1.33 -19.06 1.29
C PHE A 66 -2.59 -19.65 0.65
N LEU A 67 -3.71 -18.91 0.66
CA LEU A 67 -4.96 -19.36 0.03
C LEU A 67 -4.83 -19.46 -1.49
N CYS A 68 -4.16 -18.50 -2.13
CA CYS A 68 -3.89 -18.54 -3.57
C CYS A 68 -2.99 -19.72 -3.95
N GLY A 69 -1.95 -20.01 -3.15
CA GLY A 69 -1.07 -21.16 -3.36
C GLY A 69 -1.79 -22.50 -3.17
N MET A 70 -2.62 -22.62 -2.13
CA MET A 70 -3.44 -23.81 -1.90
C MET A 70 -4.39 -24.08 -3.06
N LEU A 71 -5.01 -23.02 -3.60
CA LEU A 71 -5.88 -23.11 -4.78
C LEU A 71 -5.09 -23.55 -6.01
N GLY A 72 -3.89 -22.98 -6.24
CA GLY A 72 -3.00 -23.40 -7.32
C GLY A 72 -2.58 -24.87 -7.24
N SER A 73 -2.22 -25.35 -6.04
CA SER A 73 -1.90 -26.76 -5.80
C SER A 73 -3.09 -27.68 -6.09
N LEU A 74 -4.28 -27.30 -5.64
CA LEU A 74 -5.51 -28.07 -5.86
C LEU A 74 -5.88 -28.12 -7.34
N THR A 75 -5.78 -26.99 -8.04
CA THR A 75 -6.02 -26.91 -9.49
C THR A 75 -5.01 -27.75 -10.25
N GLY A 76 -3.72 -27.69 -9.91
CA GLY A 76 -2.68 -28.50 -10.57
C GLY A 76 -2.85 -29.99 -10.37
N PHE A 77 -3.20 -30.42 -9.15
CA PHE A 77 -3.52 -31.82 -8.89
C PHE A 77 -4.75 -32.27 -9.67
N THR A 78 -5.84 -31.49 -9.61
CA THR A 78 -7.10 -31.80 -10.30
C THR A 78 -6.90 -31.88 -11.81
N LEU A 79 -6.15 -30.95 -12.41
CA LEU A 79 -5.85 -30.93 -13.83
C LEU A 79 -5.08 -32.19 -14.25
N ALA A 80 -3.97 -32.48 -13.57
CA ALA A 80 -3.10 -33.61 -13.91
C ALA A 80 -3.83 -34.95 -13.72
N TYR A 81 -4.60 -35.09 -12.64
CA TYR A 81 -5.38 -36.28 -12.35
C TYR A 81 -6.53 -36.48 -13.35
N SER A 82 -7.32 -35.43 -13.61
CA SER A 82 -8.45 -35.51 -14.54
C SER A 82 -7.99 -35.95 -15.92
N MET A 83 -6.91 -35.35 -16.45
CA MET A 83 -6.45 -35.64 -17.80
C MET A 83 -5.83 -37.03 -17.95
N ASN A 84 -4.98 -37.45 -17.00
CA ASN A 84 -4.21 -38.69 -17.15
C ASN A 84 -4.91 -39.95 -16.62
N VAL A 85 -5.89 -39.79 -15.73
CA VAL A 85 -6.55 -40.93 -15.05
C VAL A 85 -8.03 -41.04 -15.42
N VAL A 86 -8.75 -39.92 -15.52
CA VAL A 86 -10.22 -39.93 -15.66
C VAL A 86 -10.66 -39.77 -17.11
N ASP A 87 -10.27 -38.69 -17.78
CA ASP A 87 -10.75 -38.35 -19.12
C ASP A 87 -10.14 -39.25 -20.20
N TRP A 88 -8.81 -39.35 -20.21
CA TRP A 88 -8.10 -40.12 -21.23
C TRP A 88 -6.89 -40.87 -20.64
N PRO A 89 -7.11 -42.03 -20.02
CA PRO A 89 -6.00 -42.89 -19.62
C PRO A 89 -5.26 -43.41 -20.86
N MET A 90 -4.02 -42.96 -21.04
CA MET A 90 -3.07 -43.48 -22.03
C MET A 90 -1.83 -44.11 -21.40
N ILE A 91 -1.50 -45.35 -21.79
CA ILE A 91 -0.27 -46.02 -21.38
C ILE A 91 0.93 -45.39 -22.11
N ILE A 92 1.68 -44.53 -21.41
CA ILE A 92 2.88 -43.86 -21.92
C ILE A 92 4.11 -44.40 -21.19
N GLY A 93 5.04 -45.01 -21.93
CA GLY A 93 6.30 -45.51 -21.37
C GLY A 93 6.15 -46.62 -20.33
N GLY A 94 5.04 -47.36 -20.35
CA GLY A 94 4.75 -48.45 -19.40
C GLY A 94 4.41 -47.98 -17.98
N LYS A 95 4.19 -46.68 -17.78
CA LYS A 95 3.77 -46.16 -16.47
C LYS A 95 2.35 -46.63 -16.12
N PRO A 96 2.05 -46.86 -14.84
CA PRO A 96 0.69 -47.11 -14.37
C PRO A 96 -0.28 -46.01 -14.81
N GLN A 97 -1.58 -46.27 -14.74
CA GLN A 97 -2.63 -45.30 -15.11
C GLN A 97 -3.41 -44.81 -13.88
N ASP A 98 -2.88 -45.10 -12.70
CA ASP A 98 -3.55 -44.89 -11.42
C ASP A 98 -2.87 -43.78 -10.62
N ILE A 99 -3.34 -43.56 -9.39
CA ILE A 99 -2.77 -42.59 -8.44
C ILE A 99 -1.26 -42.76 -8.19
N SER A 100 -0.68 -43.93 -8.53
CA SER A 100 0.75 -44.21 -8.42
C SER A 100 1.63 -43.36 -9.35
N VAL A 101 1.06 -42.68 -10.36
CA VAL A 101 1.78 -41.74 -11.24
C VAL A 101 2.02 -40.37 -10.58
N PHE A 102 1.51 -40.14 -9.36
CA PHE A 102 1.57 -38.86 -8.65
C PHE A 102 2.94 -38.16 -8.69
N THR A 103 4.05 -38.90 -8.59
CA THR A 103 5.40 -38.33 -8.67
C THR A 103 5.65 -37.55 -9.97
N SER A 104 5.05 -37.97 -11.08
CA SER A 104 5.15 -37.25 -12.36
C SER A 104 4.34 -35.95 -12.39
N PHE A 105 3.36 -35.77 -11.48
CA PHE A 105 2.53 -34.57 -11.40
C PHE A 105 3.16 -33.47 -10.54
N ILE A 106 4.12 -33.82 -9.68
CA ILE A 106 4.75 -32.87 -8.73
C ILE A 106 5.27 -31.61 -9.43
N PRO A 107 6.01 -31.68 -10.57
CA PRO A 107 6.48 -30.47 -11.24
C PRO A 107 5.32 -29.57 -11.71
N VAL A 108 4.24 -30.16 -12.25
CA VAL A 108 3.07 -29.40 -12.72
C VAL A 108 2.34 -28.73 -11.56
N ILE A 109 2.16 -29.45 -10.45
CA ILE A 109 1.55 -28.92 -9.23
C ILE A 109 2.38 -27.75 -8.70
N PHE A 110 3.69 -27.92 -8.59
CA PHE A 110 4.62 -26.91 -8.10
C PHE A 110 4.57 -25.61 -8.93
N GLU A 111 4.64 -25.72 -10.26
CA GLU A 111 4.57 -24.55 -11.15
C GLU A 111 3.22 -23.83 -11.04
N LEU A 112 2.10 -24.57 -10.95
CA LEU A 112 0.77 -23.98 -10.78
C LEU A 112 0.59 -23.33 -9.41
N THR A 113 1.15 -23.89 -8.34
CA THR A 113 1.18 -23.26 -7.01
C THR A 113 1.86 -21.90 -7.08
N ILE A 114 3.05 -21.82 -7.70
CA ILE A 114 3.81 -20.56 -7.81
C ILE A 114 3.06 -19.56 -8.69
N LEU A 115 2.53 -20.01 -9.83
CA LEU A 115 1.77 -19.16 -10.76
C LEU A 115 0.57 -18.49 -10.07
N PHE A 116 -0.28 -19.30 -9.43
CA PHE A 116 -1.48 -18.77 -8.75
C PHE A 116 -1.11 -17.89 -7.56
N THR A 117 -0.06 -18.22 -6.82
CA THR A 117 0.42 -17.38 -5.72
C THR A 117 0.90 -16.04 -6.22
N ALA A 118 1.74 -16.01 -7.28
CA ALA A 118 2.30 -14.78 -7.83
C ALA A 118 1.21 -13.86 -8.39
N PHE A 119 0.34 -14.36 -9.27
CA PHE A 119 -0.74 -13.56 -9.85
C PHE A 119 -1.80 -13.16 -8.82
N GLY A 120 -2.18 -14.09 -7.93
CA GLY A 120 -3.13 -13.80 -6.86
C GLY A 120 -2.65 -12.70 -5.94
N MET A 121 -1.37 -12.71 -5.57
CA MET A 121 -0.76 -11.68 -4.72
C MET A 121 -0.70 -10.31 -5.38
N VAL A 122 -0.32 -10.26 -6.66
CA VAL A 122 -0.30 -9.00 -7.43
C VAL A 122 -1.71 -8.40 -7.50
N ILE A 123 -2.72 -9.21 -7.80
CA ILE A 123 -4.12 -8.77 -7.87
C ILE A 123 -4.60 -8.29 -6.50
N LEU A 124 -4.33 -9.04 -5.43
CA LEU A 124 -4.71 -8.66 -4.07
C LEU A 124 -4.05 -7.35 -3.63
N PHE A 125 -2.77 -7.18 -3.94
CA PHE A 125 -2.03 -5.95 -3.65
C PHE A 125 -2.63 -4.75 -4.36
N PHE A 126 -2.84 -4.82 -5.68
CA PHE A 126 -3.45 -3.72 -6.43
C PHE A 126 -4.89 -3.42 -5.98
N ALA A 127 -5.67 -4.46 -5.66
CA ALA A 127 -7.03 -4.31 -5.17
C ALA A 127 -7.09 -3.65 -3.78
N ARG A 128 -6.18 -4.01 -2.87
CA ARG A 128 -6.14 -3.44 -1.51
C ARG A 128 -5.59 -2.02 -1.47
N SER A 129 -4.57 -1.74 -2.28
CA SER A 129 -3.91 -0.43 -2.38
C SER A 129 -4.61 0.53 -3.36
N ARG A 130 -5.71 0.12 -3.98
CA ARG A 130 -6.47 0.94 -4.95
C ARG A 130 -5.60 1.44 -6.12
N MET A 131 -4.60 0.65 -6.51
CA MET A 131 -3.69 0.95 -7.64
C MET A 131 -4.16 0.19 -8.88
N ILE A 132 -5.35 0.53 -9.37
CA ILE A 132 -5.91 -0.03 -10.61
C ILE A 132 -5.98 1.05 -11.68
N HIS A 133 -5.86 0.62 -12.93
CA HIS A 133 -5.88 1.51 -14.09
C HIS A 133 -7.13 2.39 -14.08
N GLY A 134 -6.94 3.71 -14.22
CA GLY A 134 -8.02 4.71 -14.24
C GLY A 134 -8.39 5.31 -12.89
N ILE A 135 -7.80 4.83 -11.79
CA ILE A 135 -7.91 5.52 -10.50
C ILE A 135 -6.92 6.66 -10.46
N LYS A 136 -7.41 7.83 -10.09
CA LYS A 136 -6.64 9.05 -9.98
C LYS A 136 -6.03 9.19 -8.59
N GLU A 137 -4.83 9.76 -8.55
CA GLU A 137 -4.08 10.04 -7.34
C GLU A 137 -4.53 11.32 -6.66
N ASP A 138 -4.41 11.34 -5.34
CA ASP A 138 -4.74 12.50 -4.52
C ASP A 138 -3.48 12.86 -3.74
N LEU A 139 -2.92 14.04 -4.02
CA LEU A 139 -1.60 14.47 -3.53
C LEU A 139 -1.77 15.66 -2.58
N LEU A 140 -0.90 15.74 -1.56
CA LEU A 140 -0.81 16.90 -0.68
C LEU A 140 0.30 17.85 -1.12
N SER A 141 1.40 17.30 -1.65
CA SER A 141 2.46 18.07 -2.31
C SER A 141 2.97 17.32 -3.53
N ARG A 142 3.32 18.03 -4.60
CA ARG A 142 3.89 17.41 -5.81
C ARG A 142 5.28 16.81 -5.55
N ARG A 143 6.03 17.42 -4.62
CA ARG A 143 7.39 17.03 -4.27
C ARG A 143 7.45 15.79 -3.36
N GLN A 144 6.30 15.30 -2.89
CA GLN A 144 6.22 14.17 -1.96
C GLN A 144 6.73 12.84 -2.55
N THR A 145 6.86 12.77 -3.88
CA THR A 145 7.40 11.62 -4.61
C THR A 145 8.82 11.80 -5.10
N ASP A 146 9.39 13.00 -4.98
CA ASP A 146 10.72 13.34 -5.49
C ASP A 146 11.73 13.46 -4.33
N ASP A 147 11.65 14.57 -3.58
CA ASP A 147 12.66 14.93 -2.58
C ASP A 147 12.12 15.23 -1.18
N HIS A 148 10.83 15.58 -1.07
CA HIS A 148 10.23 15.95 0.20
C HIS A 148 9.41 14.82 0.81
N MET A 149 9.38 14.77 2.14
CA MET A 149 8.51 13.90 2.89
C MET A 149 7.43 14.71 3.59
N VAL A 150 6.21 14.19 3.59
CA VAL A 150 5.02 14.93 3.98
C VAL A 150 4.29 14.19 5.09
N ILE A 151 4.12 14.82 6.24
CA ILE A 151 3.27 14.33 7.33
C ILE A 151 1.89 14.97 7.15
N ALA A 152 0.85 14.14 7.12
CA ALA A 152 -0.55 14.58 7.04
C ALA A 152 -1.28 14.32 8.36
N ILE A 153 -1.93 15.35 8.89
CA ILE A 153 -2.76 15.26 10.10
C ILE A 153 -4.18 15.71 9.72
N ASP A 154 -5.16 14.84 9.94
CA ASP A 154 -6.57 15.13 9.63
C ASP A 154 -7.14 16.12 10.66
N ASN A 155 -7.58 17.29 10.19
CA ASN A 155 -8.17 18.32 11.05
C ASN A 155 -9.62 18.00 11.44
N ALA A 156 -10.28 17.05 10.75
CA ALA A 156 -11.65 16.65 11.07
C ALA A 156 -11.70 15.66 12.24
N GLU A 157 -10.60 14.96 12.53
CA GLU A 157 -10.53 14.06 13.67
C GLU A 157 -10.32 14.83 14.97
N SER A 158 -10.98 14.42 16.06
CA SER A 158 -10.77 15.06 17.37
C SER A 158 -9.33 14.84 17.83
N GLN A 159 -8.57 15.94 17.89
CA GLN A 159 -7.20 16.00 18.39
C GLN A 159 -7.17 16.61 19.79
N ASP A 160 -6.17 16.22 20.58
CA ASP A 160 -5.92 16.79 21.92
C ASP A 160 -5.29 18.19 21.86
N LEU A 161 -4.65 18.53 20.73
CA LEU A 161 -3.97 19.80 20.50
C LEU A 161 -4.68 20.64 19.44
N SER A 162 -4.57 21.96 19.57
CA SER A 162 -5.06 22.90 18.57
C SER A 162 -4.20 22.88 17.29
N ASN A 163 -4.79 23.21 16.13
CA ASN A 163 -4.06 23.24 14.86
C ASN A 163 -2.84 24.18 14.91
N SER A 164 -2.93 25.31 15.62
CA SER A 164 -1.80 26.23 15.79
C SER A 164 -0.65 25.63 16.60
N GLU A 165 -0.96 24.85 17.63
CA GLU A 165 0.06 24.17 18.43
C GLU A 165 0.75 23.08 17.61
N ILE A 166 -0.02 22.33 16.82
CA ILE A 166 0.50 21.32 15.90
C ILE A 166 1.44 21.97 14.88
N GLN A 167 1.07 23.12 14.31
CA GLN A 167 1.94 23.85 13.37
C GLN A 167 3.25 24.30 14.04
N SER A 168 3.17 24.92 15.22
CA SER A 168 4.37 25.35 15.95
C SER A 168 5.27 24.18 16.32
N LEU A 169 4.67 23.02 16.62
CA LEU A 169 5.40 21.80 16.91
C LEU A 169 6.12 21.27 15.67
N LEU A 170 5.43 21.20 14.53
CA LEU A 170 6.04 20.79 13.26
C LEU A 170 7.23 21.68 12.90
N THR A 171 7.10 23.00 13.05
CA THR A 171 8.22 23.94 12.83
C THR A 171 9.37 23.68 13.80
N SER A 172 9.08 23.42 15.08
CA SER A 172 10.12 23.17 16.09
C SER A 172 10.89 21.86 15.84
N GLU A 173 10.24 20.87 15.22
CA GLU A 173 10.83 19.57 14.88
C GLU A 173 11.57 19.59 13.53
N GLY A 174 11.63 20.76 12.87
CA GLY A 174 12.43 20.96 11.66
C GLY A 174 11.67 20.82 10.33
N ALA A 175 10.35 21.01 10.34
CA ALA A 175 9.59 21.14 9.09
C ALA A 175 10.03 22.41 8.33
N ILE A 176 10.28 22.27 7.03
CA ILE A 176 10.64 23.37 6.12
C ILE A 176 9.42 24.22 5.85
N GLU A 177 8.30 23.56 5.56
CA GLU A 177 7.01 24.18 5.28
C GLU A 177 5.95 23.54 6.16
N VAL A 178 5.02 24.38 6.63
CA VAL A 178 3.88 23.96 7.42
C VAL A 178 2.64 24.66 6.87
N ASP A 179 1.63 23.88 6.53
CA ASP A 179 0.34 24.36 6.05
C ASP A 179 -0.76 23.86 6.99
N GLY A 180 -1.65 24.74 7.42
CA GLY A 180 -2.69 24.45 8.42
C GLY A 180 -3.99 23.92 7.87
N ALA A 181 -4.25 24.07 6.57
CA ALA A 181 -5.54 23.75 5.99
C ALA A 181 -5.38 23.36 4.50
N ARG A 182 -4.55 22.36 4.24
CA ARG A 182 -4.26 21.89 2.89
C ARG A 182 -5.29 20.87 2.45
N GLU A 183 -5.85 21.09 1.26
CA GLU A 183 -6.74 20.14 0.59
C GLU A 183 -5.91 19.29 -0.39
N SER A 184 -6.31 18.03 -0.56
CA SER A 184 -5.73 17.20 -1.61
C SER A 184 -6.05 17.77 -2.98
N PHE A 185 -5.13 17.56 -3.92
CA PHE A 185 -5.34 17.92 -5.31
C PHE A 185 -4.85 16.82 -6.24
N ASN A 186 -5.35 16.87 -7.48
CA ASN A 186 -5.16 15.83 -8.46
C ASN A 186 -4.43 16.35 -9.70
N THR A 187 -3.27 15.79 -10.03
CA THR A 187 -2.46 16.25 -11.16
C THR A 187 -3.22 16.24 -12.49
N SER A 188 -4.16 15.32 -12.67
CA SER A 188 -4.90 15.13 -13.93
C SER A 188 -6.15 16.00 -14.11
N LEU A 189 -6.65 16.64 -13.04
CA LEU A 189 -7.92 17.39 -13.07
C LEU A 189 -7.76 18.88 -12.80
N THR A 190 -6.73 19.27 -12.05
CA THR A 190 -6.47 20.69 -11.81
C THR A 190 -5.77 21.30 -13.02
N ASP A 191 -6.31 22.41 -13.53
CA ASP A 191 -5.69 23.16 -14.62
C ASP A 191 -4.24 23.54 -14.26
N GLU A 192 -3.33 23.48 -15.23
CA GLU A 192 -1.90 23.81 -15.07
C GLU A 192 -1.68 25.18 -14.44
N GLU A 193 -2.51 26.19 -14.74
CA GLU A 193 -2.42 27.51 -14.12
C GLU A 193 -2.72 27.48 -12.60
N ASN A 194 -3.73 26.71 -12.18
CA ASN A 194 -4.09 26.53 -10.78
C ASN A 194 -3.07 25.66 -10.03
N LEU A 195 -2.46 24.69 -10.72
CA LEU A 195 -1.33 23.92 -10.20
C LEU A 195 -0.13 24.84 -9.97
N VAL A 196 0.28 25.60 -10.99
CA VAL A 196 1.41 26.53 -10.90
C VAL A 196 1.18 27.58 -9.80
N GLN A 197 -0.05 28.06 -9.62
CA GLN A 197 -0.37 29.00 -8.54
C GLN A 197 -0.28 28.36 -7.14
N LYS A 198 -0.75 27.11 -6.98
CA LYS A 198 -0.57 26.32 -5.74
C LYS A 198 0.87 25.88 -5.50
N LEU A 199 1.70 25.82 -6.54
CA LEU A 199 3.13 25.46 -6.49
C LEU A 199 4.03 26.68 -6.23
N MET A 200 3.69 27.88 -6.73
CA MET A 200 4.46 29.12 -6.48
C MET A 200 4.18 29.74 -5.11
N THR A 201 3.16 29.24 -4.41
CA THR A 201 2.92 29.52 -2.98
C THR A 201 3.60 28.49 -2.05
N GLN A 202 4.29 27.48 -2.61
CA GLN A 202 5.27 26.62 -1.94
C GLN A 202 6.66 27.22 -2.16
#